data_AF-A0A7X6ZWW2-F1
#
_entry.id   AF-A0A7X6ZWW2-F1
#
_cell.length_a   1.000
_cell.length_b   1.000
_cell.length_c   1.000
_cell.angle_alpha   90.00
_cell.angle_beta   90.00
_cell.angle_gamma   90.00
#
_symmetry.space_group_name_H-M   'P 1'
#
loop_
_entity.id
_entity.type
_entity.pdbx_description
1 polymer ?
#
loop_
_entity_poly.entity_id
_entity_poly.type
_entity_poly.pdbx_seq_one_letter_code
_entity_poly.pdbx_strand_id
1 'polypeptide(L)'
;MDYDKKSLMVTVWPGDTKWQGYNLYKSTKQDLSWINEKEIIVDGIKLEFLVEPYLRLAHFQSTIFASYLDRTYYDQNLGTDKDKCLALWGDITKEWKRPTWNELKNKLLTEYKGLVDKDDFEQGFTSNFEDSKRGYVHVSFGYEVTAYIQEKTFRQLERKGSSEKQDDRLAQFISRVIDTIIDKIV
;
A
#
# COMPACT_ATOMS: atom_id res chain seq x y z
N MET A 1 -8.18 0.57 16.46
CA MET A 1 -7.01 -0.06 17.09
C MET A 1 -6.97 0.32 18.55
N ASP A 2 -6.66 -0.64 19.41
CA ASP A 2 -6.43 -0.40 20.83
C ASP A 2 -5.01 0.16 20.99
N TYR A 3 -4.88 1.49 21.04
CA TYR A 3 -3.58 2.19 21.04
C TYR A 3 -2.70 1.86 22.26
N ASP A 4 -3.25 1.15 23.25
CA ASP A 4 -2.52 0.67 24.42
C ASP A 4 -1.73 -0.64 24.15
N LYS A 5 -1.92 -1.29 22.99
CA LYS A 5 -1.19 -2.50 22.62
C LYS A 5 0.07 -2.17 21.83
N LYS A 6 1.23 -2.29 22.48
CA LYS A 6 2.54 -2.17 21.82
C LYS A 6 2.73 -3.29 20.79
N SER A 7 3.14 -2.93 19.58
CA SER A 7 3.43 -3.87 18.50
C SER A 7 4.61 -3.36 17.65
N LEU A 8 5.32 -4.29 17.02
CA LEU A 8 6.18 -3.99 15.89
C LEU A 8 5.37 -4.19 14.61
N MET A 9 5.41 -3.20 13.72
CA MET A 9 4.73 -3.24 12.44
C MET A 9 5.74 -3.56 11.35
N VAL A 10 5.44 -4.57 10.55
CA VAL A 10 6.18 -4.87 9.33
C VAL A 10 5.28 -4.56 8.16
N THR A 11 5.61 -3.49 7.42
CA THR A 11 4.80 -2.97 6.32
C THR A 11 5.52 -3.11 5.00
N VAL A 12 4.84 -3.69 4.01
CA VAL A 12 5.28 -3.80 2.62
C VAL A 12 4.29 -3.03 1.73
N TRP A 13 4.81 -2.39 0.68
CA TRP A 13 4.03 -1.52 -0.21
C TRP A 13 4.01 -2.06 -1.65
N PRO A 14 3.29 -3.15 -1.93
CA PRO A 14 3.12 -3.64 -3.30
C PRO A 14 2.35 -2.63 -4.16
N GLY A 15 2.81 -2.42 -5.40
CA GLY A 15 2.17 -1.49 -6.33
C GLY A 15 2.54 -0.01 -6.14
N ASP A 16 3.47 0.32 -5.24
CA ASP A 16 3.86 1.70 -4.93
C ASP A 16 4.51 2.45 -6.12
N THR A 17 5.02 1.71 -7.09
CA THR A 17 5.52 2.22 -8.37
C THR A 17 4.81 1.56 -9.55
N LYS A 18 4.87 2.19 -10.72
CA LYS A 18 4.32 1.62 -11.95
C LYS A 18 4.83 0.20 -12.24
N TRP A 19 6.12 -0.06 -12.02
CA TRP A 19 6.71 -1.38 -12.28
C TRP A 19 6.26 -2.43 -11.26
N GLN A 20 6.18 -2.07 -9.98
CA GLN A 20 5.62 -2.97 -8.96
C GLN A 20 4.15 -3.28 -9.28
N GLY A 21 3.36 -2.28 -9.67
CA GLY A 21 1.97 -2.47 -10.07
C GLY A 21 1.84 -3.36 -11.31
N TYR A 22 2.73 -3.20 -12.30
CA TYR A 22 2.78 -4.11 -13.45
C TYR A 22 2.99 -5.57 -13.00
N ASN A 23 3.94 -5.82 -12.10
CA ASN A 23 4.19 -7.17 -11.62
C ASN A 23 3.01 -7.73 -10.82
N LEU A 24 2.38 -6.88 -10.00
CA LEU A 24 1.24 -7.24 -9.17
C LEU A 24 -0.03 -7.55 -9.99
N TYR A 25 -0.39 -6.70 -10.95
CA TYR A 25 -1.65 -6.84 -11.68
C TYR A 25 -1.52 -7.68 -12.95
N LYS A 26 -0.33 -7.79 -13.54
CA LYS A 26 -0.15 -8.42 -14.86
C LYS A 26 0.78 -9.63 -14.88
N SER A 27 1.84 -9.66 -14.06
CA SER A 27 2.85 -10.73 -14.13
C SER A 27 2.57 -11.90 -13.18
N THR A 28 2.07 -11.65 -11.97
CA THR A 28 1.77 -12.76 -11.04
C THR A 28 0.57 -13.58 -11.52
N LYS A 29 0.60 -14.89 -11.24
CA LYS A 29 -0.53 -15.80 -11.45
C LYS A 29 -1.48 -15.83 -10.26
N GLN A 30 -1.07 -15.29 -9.11
CA GLN A 30 -1.91 -15.22 -7.93
C GLN A 30 -3.09 -14.29 -8.20
N ASP A 31 -4.25 -14.64 -7.66
CA ASP A 31 -5.39 -13.73 -7.62
C ASP A 31 -5.18 -12.70 -6.50
N LEU A 32 -6.10 -11.75 -6.42
CA LEU A 32 -6.07 -10.67 -5.43
C LEU A 32 -6.77 -11.06 -4.11
N SER A 33 -6.96 -12.37 -3.84
CA SER A 33 -7.69 -12.83 -2.64
C SER A 33 -7.02 -12.44 -1.32
N TRP A 34 -5.69 -12.31 -1.32
CA TRP A 34 -4.90 -11.93 -0.14
C TRP A 34 -5.29 -10.56 0.45
N ILE A 35 -5.94 -9.67 -0.33
CA ILE A 35 -6.42 -8.36 0.16
C ILE A 35 -7.52 -8.47 1.22
N ASN A 36 -8.20 -9.61 1.27
CA ASN A 36 -9.26 -9.87 2.25
C ASN A 36 -8.76 -10.64 3.48
N GLU A 37 -7.50 -11.06 3.50
CA GLU A 37 -6.93 -11.72 4.64
C GLU A 37 -6.76 -10.75 5.80
N LYS A 38 -7.03 -11.26 7.00
CA LYS A 38 -6.90 -10.50 8.25
C LYS A 38 -5.78 -11.03 9.14
N GLU A 39 -5.18 -12.14 8.73
CA GLU A 39 -4.25 -12.90 9.55
C GLU A 39 -3.25 -13.65 8.66
N ILE A 40 -1.99 -13.70 9.08
CA ILE A 40 -0.95 -14.56 8.49
C ILE A 40 -0.32 -15.44 9.56
N ILE A 41 0.24 -16.59 9.16
CA ILE A 41 0.91 -17.51 10.08
C ILE A 41 2.39 -17.55 9.72
N VAL A 42 3.26 -17.23 10.69
CA VAL A 42 4.72 -17.26 10.54
C VAL A 42 5.30 -18.04 11.71
N ASP A 43 6.04 -19.12 11.43
CA ASP A 43 6.58 -20.05 12.44
C ASP A 43 5.52 -20.55 13.46
N GLY A 44 4.29 -20.78 13.00
CA GLY A 44 3.17 -21.18 13.86
C GLY A 44 2.59 -20.06 14.74
N ILE A 45 3.09 -18.83 14.62
CA ILE A 45 2.56 -17.64 15.28
C ILE A 45 1.58 -16.95 14.33
N LYS A 46 0.36 -16.74 14.83
CA LYS A 46 -0.70 -16.03 14.13
C LYS A 46 -0.55 -14.52 14.34
N LEU A 47 -0.35 -13.78 13.27
CA LEU A 47 -0.18 -12.34 13.26
C LEU A 47 -1.43 -11.68 12.68
N GLU A 48 -1.85 -10.56 13.26
CA GLU A 48 -2.87 -9.69 12.65
C GLU A 48 -2.28 -9.09 11.38
N PHE A 49 -3.10 -9.05 10.33
CA PHE A 49 -2.72 -8.64 9.00
C PHE A 49 -3.74 -7.63 8.49
N LEU A 50 -3.24 -6.49 8.03
CA LEU A 50 -4.05 -5.41 7.49
C LEU A 50 -3.59 -5.12 6.06
N VAL A 51 -4.56 -5.07 5.15
CA VAL A 51 -4.33 -4.70 3.76
C VAL A 51 -5.21 -3.50 3.41
N GLU A 52 -4.58 -2.40 3.06
CA GLU A 52 -5.26 -1.15 2.72
C GLU A 52 -4.91 -0.73 1.29
N PRO A 53 -5.86 -0.77 0.35
CA PRO A 53 -5.63 -0.22 -0.98
C PRO A 53 -5.46 1.30 -0.89
N TYR A 54 -4.51 1.83 -1.64
CA TYR A 54 -4.24 3.27 -1.67
C TYR A 54 -3.91 3.77 -3.07
N LEU A 55 -4.18 5.05 -3.28
CA LEU A 55 -3.72 5.81 -4.43
C LEU A 55 -2.68 6.82 -3.97
N ARG A 56 -1.49 6.77 -4.59
CA ARG A 56 -0.41 7.71 -4.31
C ARG A 56 -0.08 8.54 -5.51
N LEU A 57 0.04 9.84 -5.27
CA LEU A 57 0.51 10.85 -6.20
C LEU A 57 1.83 11.39 -5.65
N ALA A 58 2.91 11.19 -6.40
CA ALA A 58 4.25 11.55 -5.99
C ALA A 58 4.99 12.33 -7.08
N HIS A 59 5.90 13.20 -6.67
CA HIS A 59 6.93 13.76 -7.54
C HIS A 59 8.29 13.24 -7.08
N PHE A 60 9.35 13.44 -7.88
CA PHE A 60 10.69 12.91 -7.62
C PHE A 60 11.20 13.07 -6.18
N GLN A 61 10.82 14.15 -5.49
CA GLN A 61 11.31 14.48 -4.15
C GLN A 61 10.43 14.01 -2.99
N SER A 62 9.15 13.73 -3.23
CA SER A 62 8.22 13.37 -2.15
C SER A 62 6.88 12.85 -2.66
N THR A 63 6.19 12.14 -1.77
CA THR A 63 4.73 11.99 -1.86
C THR A 63 4.10 13.38 -1.78
N ILE A 64 3.11 13.62 -2.65
CA ILE A 64 2.29 14.82 -2.64
C ILE A 64 0.96 14.51 -1.95
N PHE A 65 0.38 13.37 -2.32
CA PHE A 65 -0.91 12.92 -1.85
C PHE A 65 -0.90 11.39 -1.77
N ALA A 66 -1.41 10.83 -0.69
CA ALA A 66 -1.60 9.40 -0.51
C ALA A 66 -2.95 9.21 0.17
N SER A 67 -3.91 8.68 -0.56
CA SER A 67 -5.26 8.44 -0.06
C SER A 67 -5.49 6.95 0.00
N TYR A 68 -5.79 6.47 1.21
CA TYR A 68 -6.33 5.14 1.40
C TYR A 68 -7.78 5.14 0.91
N LEU A 69 -8.12 4.14 0.11
CA LEU A 69 -9.44 4.02 -0.46
C LEU A 69 -10.42 3.59 0.64
N ASP A 70 -11.62 4.15 0.60
CA ASP A 70 -12.72 3.64 1.41
C ASP A 70 -12.94 2.14 1.12
N ARG A 71 -12.95 1.32 2.17
CA ARG A 71 -13.02 -0.14 2.00
C ARG A 71 -14.33 -0.57 1.36
N THR A 72 -15.44 0.10 1.69
CA THR A 72 -16.76 -0.22 1.12
C THR A 72 -16.78 0.05 -0.37
N TYR A 73 -16.28 1.22 -0.79
CA TYR A 73 -16.11 1.56 -2.19
C TYR A 73 -15.21 0.56 -2.91
N TYR A 74 -14.05 0.26 -2.34
CA TYR A 74 -13.09 -0.66 -2.92
C TYR A 74 -13.73 -2.03 -3.18
N ASP A 75 -14.36 -2.63 -2.18
CA ASP A 75 -14.95 -3.96 -2.27
C ASP A 75 -16.10 -4.02 -3.31
N GLN A 76 -16.88 -2.94 -3.44
CA GLN A 76 -17.99 -2.87 -4.40
C GLN A 76 -17.53 -2.68 -5.86
N ASN A 77 -16.45 -1.94 -6.08
CA ASN A 77 -16.06 -1.50 -7.42
C ASN A 77 -14.87 -2.28 -7.98
N LEU A 78 -13.91 -2.67 -7.14
CA LEU A 78 -12.67 -3.35 -7.50
C LEU A 78 -12.59 -4.72 -6.83
N GLY A 79 -12.56 -4.75 -5.49
CA GLY A 79 -12.47 -5.97 -4.69
C GLY A 79 -11.26 -6.83 -5.07
N THR A 80 -11.49 -8.12 -5.26
CA THR A 80 -10.48 -9.09 -5.69
C THR A 80 -10.48 -9.31 -7.21
N ASP A 81 -11.21 -8.49 -7.97
CA ASP A 81 -11.31 -8.59 -9.42
C ASP A 81 -10.06 -7.96 -10.07
N LYS A 82 -9.12 -8.84 -10.44
CA LYS A 82 -7.84 -8.45 -11.01
C LYS A 82 -7.98 -7.71 -12.34
N ASP A 83 -9.00 -8.00 -13.14
CA ASP A 83 -9.19 -7.34 -14.44
C ASP A 83 -9.63 -5.88 -14.24
N LYS A 84 -10.50 -5.62 -13.26
CA LYS A 84 -10.88 -4.25 -12.89
C LYS A 84 -9.71 -3.47 -12.30
N CYS A 85 -8.93 -4.09 -11.41
CA CYS A 85 -7.72 -3.49 -10.87
C CYS A 85 -6.69 -3.18 -11.97
N LEU A 86 -6.53 -4.08 -12.95
CA LEU A 86 -5.63 -3.89 -14.09
C LEU A 86 -6.11 -2.78 -15.02
N ALA A 87 -7.42 -2.67 -15.26
CA ALA A 87 -8.01 -1.59 -16.05
C ALA A 87 -7.77 -0.23 -15.38
N LEU A 88 -8.04 -0.12 -14.08
CA LEU A 88 -7.74 1.08 -13.30
C LEU A 88 -6.24 1.43 -13.37
N TRP A 89 -5.38 0.45 -13.06
CA TRP A 89 -3.93 0.63 -13.12
C TRP A 89 -3.49 1.12 -14.50
N GLY A 90 -3.96 0.50 -15.58
CA GLY A 90 -3.60 0.85 -16.95
C GLY A 90 -4.00 2.27 -17.35
N ASP A 91 -5.10 2.77 -16.80
CA ASP A 91 -5.63 4.10 -17.14
C ASP A 91 -4.95 5.22 -16.34
N ILE A 92 -4.84 5.06 -15.01
CA ILE A 92 -4.37 6.12 -14.12
C ILE A 92 -2.92 5.98 -13.64
N THR A 93 -2.33 4.77 -13.58
CA THR A 93 -0.97 4.56 -13.06
C THR A 93 0.10 4.90 -14.10
N LYS A 94 0.39 6.18 -14.21
CA LYS A 94 1.39 6.74 -15.13
C LYS A 94 1.91 8.07 -14.63
N GLU A 95 2.85 8.61 -15.40
CA GLU A 95 3.25 10.00 -15.26
C GLU A 95 2.20 10.90 -15.94
N TRP A 96 1.69 11.86 -15.19
CA TRP A 96 0.78 12.90 -15.65
C TRP A 96 1.53 14.22 -15.72
N LYS A 97 1.69 14.76 -16.93
CA LYS A 97 2.34 16.06 -17.14
C LYS A 97 1.39 17.20 -16.78
N ARG A 98 1.94 18.36 -16.41
CA ARG A 98 1.15 19.55 -16.05
C ARG A 98 -0.01 19.90 -17.00
N PRO A 99 0.15 19.84 -18.34
CA PRO A 99 -0.97 20.10 -19.26
C PRO A 99 -2.14 19.11 -19.14
N THR A 100 -1.90 17.90 -18.61
CA THR A 100 -2.88 16.82 -18.45
C THR A 100 -3.45 16.72 -17.03
N TRP A 101 -3.12 17.63 -16.13
CA TRP A 101 -3.61 17.56 -14.74
C TRP A 101 -5.12 17.72 -14.61
N ASN A 102 -5.76 18.52 -15.47
CA ASN A 102 -7.22 18.62 -15.50
C ASN A 102 -7.87 17.30 -15.92
N GLU A 103 -7.23 16.54 -16.81
CA GLU A 103 -7.68 15.20 -17.18
C GLU A 103 -7.58 14.24 -15.98
N LEU A 104 -6.45 14.22 -15.28
CA LEU A 104 -6.28 13.43 -14.05
C LEU A 104 -7.33 13.79 -13.00
N LYS A 105 -7.53 15.09 -12.73
CA LYS A 105 -8.53 15.57 -11.78
C LYS A 105 -9.93 15.10 -12.17
N ASN A 106 -10.30 15.24 -13.44
CA ASN A 106 -11.60 14.78 -13.93
C ASN A 106 -11.76 13.27 -13.74
N LYS A 107 -10.75 12.45 -14.10
CA LYS A 107 -10.81 11.00 -13.89
C LYS A 107 -11.07 10.63 -12.42
N LEU A 108 -10.32 11.21 -11.49
CA LEU A 108 -10.46 10.89 -10.06
C LEU A 108 -11.77 11.37 -9.45
N LEU A 109 -12.27 12.54 -9.88
CA LEU A 109 -13.48 13.13 -9.30
C LEU A 109 -14.78 12.70 -9.98
N THR A 110 -14.72 12.10 -11.18
CA THR A 110 -15.89 11.70 -11.95
C THR A 110 -15.90 10.21 -12.28
N GLU A 111 -15.03 9.76 -13.18
CA GLU A 111 -14.96 8.37 -13.66
C GLU A 111 -14.72 7.38 -12.53
N TYR A 112 -13.82 7.72 -11.61
CA TYR A 112 -13.46 6.91 -10.46
C TYR A 112 -13.81 7.58 -9.13
N LYS A 113 -14.98 8.24 -9.09
CA LYS A 113 -15.50 8.89 -7.88
C LYS A 113 -15.51 7.90 -6.71
N GLY A 114 -14.75 8.19 -5.66
CA GLY A 114 -14.58 7.35 -4.48
C GLY A 114 -13.16 6.81 -4.29
N LEU A 115 -12.29 6.91 -5.31
CA LEU A 115 -10.86 6.60 -5.15
C LEU A 115 -10.10 7.60 -4.28
N VAL A 116 -10.61 8.83 -4.19
CA VAL A 116 -10.07 9.89 -3.36
C VAL A 116 -11.24 10.57 -2.63
N ASP A 117 -10.98 11.07 -1.42
CA ASP A 117 -11.90 12.00 -0.79
C ASP A 117 -11.95 13.28 -1.64
N LYS A 118 -13.17 13.69 -2.03
CA LYS A 118 -13.33 14.80 -2.97
C LYS A 118 -12.84 16.12 -2.35
N ASP A 119 -13.23 16.39 -1.12
CA ASP A 119 -13.01 17.69 -0.51
C ASP A 119 -11.53 17.86 -0.16
N ASP A 120 -10.90 16.82 0.40
CA ASP A 120 -9.46 16.78 0.65
C ASP A 120 -8.65 16.89 -0.64
N PHE A 121 -9.03 16.12 -1.68
CA PHE A 121 -8.34 16.18 -2.96
C PHE A 121 -8.46 17.56 -3.61
N GLU A 122 -9.66 18.15 -3.71
CA GLU A 122 -9.86 19.47 -4.32
C GLU A 122 -9.13 20.58 -3.56
N GLN A 123 -9.18 20.57 -2.21
CA GLN A 123 -8.49 21.56 -1.37
C GLN A 123 -6.96 21.46 -1.52
N GLY A 124 -6.44 20.23 -1.56
CA GLY A 124 -5.02 19.97 -1.77
C GLY A 124 -4.56 20.21 -3.20
N PHE A 125 -5.44 20.09 -4.20
CA PHE A 125 -5.05 20.05 -5.61
C PHE A 125 -4.40 21.36 -6.06
N THR A 126 -5.02 22.50 -5.79
CA THR A 126 -4.51 23.79 -6.27
C THR A 126 -3.11 24.09 -5.71
N SER A 127 -2.94 23.98 -4.39
CA SER A 127 -1.65 24.27 -3.74
C SER A 127 -0.55 23.26 -4.08
N ASN A 128 -0.89 21.98 -4.19
CA ASN A 128 0.08 20.92 -4.43
C ASN A 128 0.41 20.69 -5.91
N PHE A 129 -0.51 21.06 -6.81
CA PHE A 129 -0.38 20.86 -8.25
C PHE A 129 -0.33 22.22 -8.96
N GLU A 130 -1.47 22.90 -9.10
CA GLU A 130 -1.66 24.05 -9.98
C GLU A 130 -0.68 25.21 -9.70
N ASP A 131 -0.55 25.59 -8.43
CA ASP A 131 0.33 26.67 -7.96
C ASP A 131 1.78 26.21 -7.76
N SER A 132 2.02 24.90 -7.84
CA SER A 132 3.35 24.35 -7.68
C SER A 132 4.23 24.58 -8.93
N LYS A 133 5.54 24.56 -8.73
CA LYS A 133 6.52 24.57 -9.83
C LYS A 133 6.75 23.18 -10.46
N ARG A 134 5.91 22.19 -10.12
CA ARG A 134 6.08 20.81 -10.61
C ARG A 134 5.69 20.71 -12.07
N GLY A 135 6.45 19.92 -12.84
CA GLY A 135 6.16 19.66 -14.26
C GLY A 135 5.32 18.41 -14.50
N TYR A 136 5.25 17.52 -13.51
CA TYR A 136 4.58 16.23 -13.60
C TYR A 136 4.23 15.67 -12.21
N VAL A 137 3.45 14.59 -12.20
CA VAL A 137 3.20 13.73 -11.05
C VAL A 137 3.18 12.28 -11.51
N HIS A 138 3.72 11.36 -10.72
CA HIS A 138 3.50 9.94 -10.87
C HIS A 138 2.33 9.52 -10.00
N VAL A 139 1.35 8.87 -10.62
CA VAL A 139 0.25 8.20 -9.94
C VAL A 139 0.59 6.73 -9.84
N SER A 140 0.40 6.12 -8.67
CA SER A 140 0.49 4.69 -8.43
C SER A 140 -0.72 4.18 -7.63
N PHE A 141 -1.24 3.03 -8.03
CA PHE A 141 -2.30 2.31 -7.34
C PHE A 141 -1.74 1.00 -6.78
N GLY A 142 -1.76 0.86 -5.45
CA GLY A 142 -1.15 -0.25 -4.73
C GLY A 142 -1.85 -0.53 -3.41
N TYR A 143 -1.15 -1.26 -2.54
CA TYR A 143 -1.65 -1.63 -1.22
C TYR A 143 -0.58 -1.35 -0.15
N GLU A 144 -1.01 -0.90 1.02
CA GLU A 144 -0.25 -1.03 2.25
C GLU A 144 -0.55 -2.40 2.85
N VAL A 145 0.48 -3.19 3.13
CA VAL A 145 0.34 -4.53 3.68
C VAL A 145 1.12 -4.62 4.97
N THR A 146 0.41 -4.64 6.10
CA THR A 146 0.99 -4.55 7.43
C THR A 146 0.70 -5.80 8.25
N ALA A 147 1.76 -6.45 8.73
CA ALA A 147 1.67 -7.49 9.76
C ALA A 147 2.06 -6.91 11.14
N TYR A 148 1.22 -7.18 12.14
CA TYR A 148 1.43 -6.71 13.51
C TYR A 148 2.02 -7.81 14.39
N ILE A 149 3.26 -7.60 14.83
CA ILE A 149 3.94 -8.47 15.80
C ILE A 149 3.66 -7.89 17.18
N GLN A 150 2.80 -8.55 17.95
CA GLN A 150 2.42 -8.13 19.29
C GLN A 150 3.61 -8.12 20.26
N GLU A 151 3.60 -7.24 21.26
CA GLU A 151 4.66 -7.11 22.28
C GLU A 151 5.05 -8.43 22.94
N LYS A 152 4.06 -9.27 23.26
CA LYS A 152 4.32 -10.60 23.81
C LYS A 152 5.24 -11.43 22.91
N THR A 153 5.02 -11.37 21.59
CA THR A 153 5.79 -12.12 20.60
C THR A 153 7.19 -11.52 20.44
N PHE A 154 7.31 -10.22 20.18
CA PHE A 154 8.64 -9.66 19.93
C PHE A 154 9.50 -9.67 21.19
N ARG A 155 8.96 -9.50 22.41
CA ARG A 155 9.74 -9.63 23.66
C ARG A 155 10.25 -11.05 23.92
N GLN A 156 9.59 -12.08 23.39
CA GLN A 156 10.06 -13.46 23.48
C GLN A 156 11.23 -13.74 22.53
N LEU A 157 11.26 -13.04 21.40
CA LEU A 157 12.28 -13.17 20.36
C LEU A 157 13.43 -12.18 20.54
N GLU A 158 13.17 -11.07 21.24
CA GLU A 158 14.13 -10.03 21.56
C GLU A 158 15.24 -10.58 22.45
N ARG A 159 16.47 -10.27 22.07
CA ARG A 159 17.67 -10.69 22.81
C ARG A 159 17.70 -10.03 24.18
N LYS A 160 18.01 -10.81 25.22
CA LYS A 160 18.35 -10.30 26.55
C LYS A 160 19.89 -10.20 26.68
N GLY A 161 20.47 -9.01 26.58
CA GLY A 161 21.91 -8.77 26.79
C GLY A 161 22.71 -8.37 25.54
N SER A 162 24.01 -8.08 25.70
CA SER A 162 24.85 -7.37 24.71
C SER A 162 25.68 -8.24 23.75
N SER A 163 25.60 -7.88 22.47
CA SER A 163 26.68 -7.74 21.48
C SER A 163 27.32 -8.92 20.71
N GLU A 164 26.85 -10.16 20.75
CA GLU A 164 27.30 -11.18 19.76
C GLU A 164 26.33 -11.30 18.58
N LYS A 165 26.78 -11.01 17.36
CA LYS A 165 25.95 -10.86 16.14
C LYS A 165 25.30 -12.16 15.60
N GLN A 166 25.59 -13.34 16.15
CA GLN A 166 25.41 -14.60 15.41
C GLN A 166 24.02 -15.29 15.50
N ASP A 167 23.00 -14.72 16.16
CA ASP A 167 21.65 -15.33 16.22
C ASP A 167 20.57 -14.32 16.65
N ASP A 168 20.25 -13.36 15.78
CA ASP A 168 19.16 -12.40 16.05
C ASP A 168 17.82 -13.01 15.64
N ARG A 169 17.19 -13.70 16.60
CA ARG A 169 15.92 -14.41 16.39
C ARG A 169 14.79 -13.47 16.01
N LEU A 170 14.77 -12.24 16.52
CA LEU A 170 13.75 -11.25 16.16
C LEU A 170 13.97 -10.77 14.71
N ALA A 171 15.21 -10.45 14.33
CA ALA A 171 15.51 -10.07 12.95
C ALA A 171 15.21 -11.19 11.94
N GLN A 172 15.54 -12.45 12.27
CA GLN A 172 15.19 -13.61 11.46
C GLN A 172 13.67 -13.82 11.36
N PHE A 173 12.94 -13.58 12.45
CA PHE A 173 11.47 -13.66 12.44
C PHE A 173 10.87 -12.55 11.57
N ILE A 174 11.32 -11.30 11.71
CA ILE A 174 10.90 -10.18 10.86
C ILE A 174 11.20 -10.48 9.38
N SER A 175 12.37 -11.04 9.07
CA SER A 175 12.71 -11.43 7.68
C SER A 175 11.71 -12.46 7.14
N ARG A 176 11.39 -13.48 7.94
CA ARG A 176 10.36 -14.48 7.57
C ARG A 176 8.95 -13.90 7.45
N VAL A 177 8.60 -12.88 8.24
CA VAL A 177 7.35 -12.14 8.07
C VAL A 177 7.34 -11.45 6.70
N ILE A 178 8.42 -10.75 6.33
CA ILE A 178 8.55 -10.10 5.02
C ILE A 178 8.42 -11.13 3.89
N ASP A 179 9.16 -12.24 3.96
CA ASP A 179 9.12 -13.30 2.95
C ASP A 179 7.71 -13.89 2.83
N THR A 180 7.04 -14.16 3.95
CA THR A 180 5.64 -14.67 3.96
C THR A 180 4.67 -13.69 3.32
N ILE A 181 4.85 -12.38 3.54
CA ILE A 181 4.04 -11.33 2.90
C ILE A 181 4.29 -11.33 1.39
N ILE A 182 5.56 -11.37 0.97
CA ILE A 182 5.93 -11.36 -0.45
C ILE A 182 5.39 -12.61 -1.16
N ASP A 183 5.60 -13.81 -0.61
CA ASP A 183 5.13 -15.08 -1.19
C ASP A 183 3.61 -15.13 -1.34
N LYS A 184 2.86 -14.39 -0.52
CA LYS A 184 1.40 -14.23 -0.65
C LYS A 184 0.96 -13.28 -1.76
N ILE A 185 1.85 -12.42 -2.22
CA ILE A 185 1.54 -11.38 -3.20
C ILE A 185 2.01 -11.80 -4.60
N VAL A 186 3.19 -12.41 -4.71
CA VAL A 186 3.88 -12.65 -6.00
C VAL A 186 3.93 -14.11 -6.42
#